data_AF-A0A6C1DTY1-F1
#
_entry.id   AF-A0A6C1DTY1-F1
#
_cell.length_a   1.000
_cell.length_b   1.000
_cell.length_c   1.000
_cell.angle_alpha   90.00
_cell.angle_beta   90.00
_cell.angle_gamma   90.00
#
_symmetry.space_group_name_H-M   'P 1'
#
loop_
_entity.id
_entity.type
_entity.pdbx_description
1 polymer ?
#
loop_
_entity_poly.entity_id
_entity_poly.type
_entity_poly.pdbx_seq_one_letter_code
_entity_poly.pdbx_strand_id
1 'polypeptide(L)'
;MASPRSLLWLLETRKLLKEYGADELFDYHDIDVVEQIKHKYNNISYLVDCVANQNTLQQVYKCAADKQDATVVELTNLTEENVKKENRRQNVTIDRTRLYSIGGHEVPFGGITFPADPEARRAATEFVKFINPKISDGQIHHIPARVYKNGLYDVPRILEDIKIGKNSGEKLVAVLN
;
A
#
# COMPACT_ATOMS: atom_id res chain seq x y z
N MET A 1 27.43 0.82 -2.45
CA MET A 1 27.30 0.56 -3.90
C MET A 1 26.23 -0.49 -4.10
N ALA A 2 25.14 -0.16 -4.79
CA ALA A 2 24.09 -1.13 -5.11
C ALA A 2 24.64 -2.14 -6.13
N SER A 3 24.30 -3.43 -5.99
CA SER A 3 24.71 -4.46 -6.95
C SER A 3 24.18 -4.17 -8.37
N PRO A 4 24.83 -4.66 -9.44
CA PRO A 4 24.32 -4.55 -10.81
C PRO A 4 22.90 -5.10 -10.97
N ARG A 5 22.56 -6.16 -10.20
CA ARG A 5 21.23 -6.77 -10.20
C ARG A 5 20.18 -5.86 -9.55
N SER A 6 20.53 -5.09 -8.51
CA SER A 6 19.61 -4.13 -7.88
C SER A 6 19.37 -2.88 -8.74
N LEU A 7 20.34 -2.48 -9.58
CA LEU A 7 20.18 -1.35 -10.49
C LEU A 7 19.22 -1.67 -11.66
N LEU A 8 19.35 -2.85 -12.27
CA LEU A 8 18.39 -3.29 -13.31
C LEU A 8 16.96 -3.41 -12.75
N TRP A 9 16.85 -3.96 -11.54
CA TRP A 9 15.58 -4.10 -10.80
C TRP A 9 14.88 -2.76 -10.51
N LEU A 10 15.66 -1.74 -10.14
CA LEU A 10 15.14 -0.38 -9.92
C LEU A 10 14.59 0.23 -11.22
N LEU A 11 15.24 -0.03 -12.36
CA LEU A 11 14.79 0.48 -13.66
C LEU A 11 13.48 -0.17 -14.12
N GLU A 12 13.34 -1.48 -13.95
CA GLU A 12 12.12 -2.22 -14.32
C GLU A 12 10.92 -1.80 -13.45
N THR A 13 11.11 -1.71 -12.13
CA THR A 13 10.06 -1.24 -11.20
C THR A 13 9.63 0.19 -11.54
N ARG A 14 10.58 1.08 -11.83
CA ARG A 14 10.26 2.48 -12.19
C ARG A 14 9.42 2.56 -13.45
N LYS A 15 9.75 1.79 -14.48
CA LYS A 15 8.94 1.74 -15.71
C LYS A 15 7.52 1.27 -15.41
N LEU A 16 7.37 0.20 -14.62
CA LEU A 16 6.07 -0.35 -14.27
C LEU A 16 5.20 0.65 -13.50
N LEU A 17 5.77 1.37 -12.53
CA LEU A 17 5.04 2.38 -11.77
C LEU A 17 4.55 3.54 -12.65
N LYS A 18 5.34 3.94 -13.66
CA LYS A 18 4.91 4.92 -14.68
C LYS A 18 3.75 4.40 -15.51
N GLU A 19 3.82 3.14 -15.92
CA GLU A 19 2.77 2.47 -16.69
C GLU A 19 1.45 2.37 -15.88
N TYR A 20 1.54 2.27 -14.56
CA TYR A 20 0.40 2.31 -13.64
C TYR A 20 -0.07 3.71 -13.25
N GLY A 21 0.50 4.76 -13.85
CA GLY A 21 0.00 6.13 -13.72
C GLY A 21 0.73 7.01 -12.71
N ALA A 22 1.93 6.63 -12.24
CA ALA A 22 2.72 7.52 -11.39
C ALA A 22 3.28 8.72 -12.19
N ASP A 23 2.85 9.93 -11.89
CA ASP A 23 3.37 11.16 -12.52
C ASP A 23 4.85 11.40 -12.23
N GLU A 24 5.33 10.98 -11.05
CA GLU A 24 6.72 11.11 -10.60
C GLU A 24 7.14 9.97 -9.67
N LEU A 25 8.45 9.73 -9.62
CA LEU A 25 9.05 8.64 -8.85
C LEU A 25 10.29 9.15 -8.13
N PHE A 26 10.31 8.94 -6.82
CA PHE A 26 11.39 9.29 -5.93
C PHE A 26 11.96 8.00 -5.31
N ASP A 27 13.28 7.94 -5.12
CA ASP A 27 13.90 6.80 -4.44
C ASP A 27 13.76 6.99 -2.93
N TYR A 28 13.02 6.12 -2.26
CA TYR A 28 12.78 6.23 -0.82
C TYR A 28 14.05 6.00 0.02
N HIS A 29 15.13 5.51 -0.58
CA HIS A 29 16.44 5.40 0.06
C HIS A 29 17.22 6.71 0.10
N ASP A 30 16.82 7.71 -0.69
CA ASP A 30 17.46 9.02 -0.65
C ASP A 30 17.21 9.67 0.71
N ILE A 31 18.28 10.15 1.34
CA ILE A 31 18.21 10.72 2.68
C ILE A 31 17.35 11.98 2.75
N ASP A 32 17.24 12.68 1.62
CA ASP A 32 16.49 13.92 1.42
C ASP A 32 15.20 13.71 0.61
N VAL A 33 14.70 12.48 0.49
CA VAL A 33 13.52 12.17 -0.35
C VAL A 33 12.28 12.98 0.04
N VAL A 34 12.12 13.29 1.34
CA VAL A 34 11.01 14.11 1.84
C VAL A 34 11.14 15.53 1.29
N GLU A 35 12.33 16.11 1.33
CA GLU A 35 12.66 17.42 0.82
C GLU A 35 12.49 17.47 -0.70
N GLN A 36 12.93 16.44 -1.42
CA GLN A 36 12.73 16.31 -2.86
C GLN A 36 11.23 16.33 -3.22
N ILE A 37 10.41 15.56 -2.50
CA ILE A 37 8.95 15.52 -2.71
C ILE A 37 8.34 16.89 -2.38
N LYS A 38 8.63 17.47 -1.21
CA LYS A 38 8.04 18.73 -0.75
C LYS A 38 8.45 19.94 -1.57
N HIS A 39 9.65 19.92 -2.15
CA HIS A 39 10.11 20.98 -3.05
C HIS A 39 9.16 21.12 -4.25
N LYS A 40 8.57 20.02 -4.70
CA LYS A 40 7.65 20.00 -5.84
C LYS A 40 6.17 19.95 -5.44
N TYR A 41 5.86 19.27 -4.35
CA TYR A 41 4.51 19.00 -3.87
C TYR A 41 4.41 19.32 -2.37
N ASN A 42 4.13 20.57 -2.04
CA ASN A 42 4.00 21.03 -0.65
C ASN A 42 2.55 21.03 -0.11
N ASN A 43 1.62 20.50 -0.90
CA ASN A 43 0.18 20.55 -0.69
C ASN A 43 -0.50 19.18 -0.79
N ILE A 44 0.20 18.10 -0.44
CA ILE A 44 -0.34 16.73 -0.53
C ILE A 44 -1.37 16.51 0.60
N SER A 45 -2.65 16.47 0.26
CA SER A 45 -3.75 16.23 1.22
C SER A 45 -4.10 14.74 1.41
N TYR A 46 -3.69 13.86 0.51
CA TYR A 46 -3.97 12.43 0.61
C TYR A 46 -2.71 11.64 0.35
N LEU A 47 -2.33 10.81 1.31
CA LEU A 47 -1.13 10.00 1.27
C LEU A 47 -1.49 8.57 1.65
N VAL A 48 -0.83 7.60 1.04
CA VAL A 48 -1.01 6.19 1.39
C VAL A 48 0.36 5.60 1.70
N ASP A 49 0.56 5.15 2.94
CA ASP A 49 1.74 4.37 3.31
C ASP A 49 1.50 2.89 3.00
N CYS A 50 1.96 2.46 1.83
CA CYS A 50 1.82 1.09 1.37
C CYS A 50 2.84 0.11 1.99
N VAL A 51 3.91 0.61 2.61
CA VAL A 51 4.93 -0.23 3.27
C VAL A 51 4.55 -0.45 4.74
N ALA A 52 3.86 0.51 5.34
CA ALA A 52 3.10 0.33 6.57
C ALA A 52 3.97 -0.12 7.76
N ASN A 53 5.12 0.55 7.94
CA ASN A 53 5.98 0.34 9.10
C ASN A 53 6.34 1.66 9.79
N GLN A 54 6.98 1.56 10.96
CA GLN A 54 7.31 2.72 11.79
C GLN A 54 8.14 3.78 11.05
N ASN A 55 9.07 3.37 10.18
CA ASN A 55 9.95 4.28 9.46
C ASN A 55 9.21 4.97 8.30
N THR A 56 8.48 4.20 7.50
CA THR A 56 7.74 4.73 6.35
C THR A 56 6.60 5.64 6.79
N LEU A 57 5.96 5.36 7.92
CA LEU A 57 4.96 6.25 8.49
C LEU A 57 5.53 7.63 8.80
N GLN A 58 6.72 7.73 9.40
CA GLN A 58 7.35 9.05 9.63
C GLN A 58 7.62 9.78 8.32
N GLN A 59 8.15 9.05 7.34
CA GLN A 59 8.56 9.61 6.05
C GLN A 59 7.34 10.16 5.29
N VAL A 60 6.29 9.35 5.15
CA VAL A 60 5.02 9.73 4.51
C VAL A 60 4.35 10.86 5.28
N TYR A 61 4.26 10.78 6.62
CA TYR A 61 3.63 11.82 7.43
C TYR A 61 4.31 13.19 7.27
N LYS A 62 5.64 13.24 7.08
CA LYS A 62 6.35 14.50 6.83
C LYS A 62 6.04 15.11 5.47
N CYS A 63 5.64 14.30 4.48
CA CYS A 63 5.24 14.76 3.15
C CYS A 63 3.84 15.39 3.12
N ALA A 64 3.00 15.18 4.15
CA ALA A 64 1.67 15.79 4.21
C ALA A 64 1.74 17.33 4.19
N ALA A 65 0.73 17.95 3.57
CA ALA A 65 0.59 19.40 3.43
C ALA A 65 0.83 20.14 4.76
N ASP A 66 1.56 21.26 4.71
CA ASP A 66 1.91 22.04 5.92
C ASP A 66 0.77 22.95 6.40
N LYS A 67 -0.09 23.40 5.48
CA LYS A 67 -1.10 24.44 5.75
C LYS A 67 -2.54 23.99 5.54
N GLN A 68 -2.73 22.82 4.93
CA GLN A 68 -4.03 22.27 4.59
C GLN A 68 -4.21 20.96 5.34
N ASP A 69 -5.46 20.57 5.56
CA ASP A 69 -5.74 19.26 6.14
C ASP A 69 -5.22 18.17 5.21
N ALA A 70 -4.60 17.17 5.82
CA ALA A 70 -4.07 16.01 5.14
C ALA A 70 -4.43 14.72 5.88
N THR A 71 -4.69 13.68 5.10
CA THR A 71 -4.95 12.33 5.60
C THR A 71 -3.86 11.40 5.10
N VAL A 72 -3.19 10.74 6.05
CA VAL A 72 -2.32 9.60 5.77
C VAL A 72 -3.14 8.33 5.98
N VAL A 73 -3.34 7.54 4.94
CA VAL A 73 -3.94 6.22 5.00
C VAL A 73 -2.83 5.20 5.20
N GLU A 74 -2.89 4.44 6.28
CA GLU A 74 -1.92 3.42 6.65
C GLU A 74 -2.57 2.03 6.51
N LEU A 75 -1.84 1.04 5.98
CA LEU A 75 -2.42 -0.26 5.62
C LEU A 75 -2.46 -1.29 6.76
N THR A 76 -1.90 -0.96 7.92
CA THR A 76 -1.90 -1.80 9.12
C THR A 76 -2.65 -1.12 10.27
N ASN A 77 -2.07 -1.10 11.47
CA ASN A 77 -2.70 -0.62 12.69
C ASN A 77 -1.98 0.58 13.32
N LEU A 78 -0.99 1.18 12.64
CA LEU A 78 -0.23 2.30 13.17
C LEU A 78 -1.09 3.55 13.29
N THR A 79 -0.88 4.31 14.36
CA THR A 79 -1.64 5.52 14.68
C THR A 79 -0.73 6.74 14.82
N GLU A 80 -1.30 7.90 15.13
CA GLU A 80 -0.52 9.08 15.47
C GLU A 80 0.45 8.83 16.64
N GLU A 81 0.14 7.90 17.55
CA GLU A 81 1.04 7.53 18.64
C GLU A 81 2.38 6.97 18.14
N ASN A 82 2.38 6.39 16.94
CA ASN A 82 3.57 5.89 16.27
C ASN A 82 4.37 7.01 15.58
N VAL A 83 3.78 8.18 15.36
CA VAL A 83 4.50 9.36 14.87
C VAL A 83 5.32 9.97 16.02
N LYS A 84 6.58 10.31 15.75
CA LYS A 84 7.43 11.00 16.73
C LYS A 84 6.76 12.29 17.19
N LYS A 85 6.73 12.54 18.49
CA LYS A 85 5.94 13.61 19.11
C LYS A 85 6.26 14.99 18.51
N GLU A 86 7.52 15.25 18.23
CA GLU A 86 8.02 16.49 17.62
C GLU A 86 7.54 16.71 16.17
N ASN A 87 7.12 15.66 15.47
CA ASN A 87 6.62 15.74 14.10
C ASN A 87 5.08 15.83 14.02
N ARG A 88 4.34 15.60 15.11
CA ARG A 88 2.88 15.56 15.10
C ARG A 88 2.30 16.94 14.81
N ARG A 89 1.29 16.97 13.94
CA ARG A 89 0.63 18.18 13.46
C ARG A 89 -0.87 18.01 13.54
N GLN A 90 -1.55 19.04 14.04
CA GLN A 90 -3.02 19.02 14.22
C GLN A 90 -3.79 18.90 12.89
N ASN A 91 -3.21 19.36 11.79
CA ASN A 91 -3.83 19.31 10.46
C ASN A 91 -3.62 17.96 9.74
N VAL A 92 -2.97 16.98 10.38
CA VAL A 92 -2.69 15.68 9.74
C VAL A 92 -3.35 14.55 10.52
N THR A 93 -4.33 13.91 9.89
CA THR A 93 -5.00 12.73 10.43
C THR A 93 -4.37 11.46 9.87
N ILE A 94 -4.30 10.42 10.70
CA ILE A 94 -3.93 9.08 10.25
C ILE A 94 -5.18 8.21 10.27
N ASP A 95 -5.59 7.76 9.09
CA ASP A 95 -6.64 6.77 8.91
C ASP A 95 -6.04 5.40 8.59
N ARG A 96 -6.80 4.34 8.84
CA ARG A 96 -6.32 2.95 8.72
C ARG A 96 -7.29 2.09 7.94
N THR A 97 -6.75 1.23 7.09
CA THR A 97 -7.59 0.29 6.36
C THR A 97 -7.96 -0.91 7.23
N ARG A 98 -9.26 -1.24 7.31
CA ARG A 98 -9.77 -2.45 7.96
C ARG A 98 -10.54 -3.31 6.96
N LEU A 99 -9.82 -4.05 6.12
CA LEU A 99 -10.44 -4.84 5.05
C LEU A 99 -11.50 -5.83 5.57
N TYR A 100 -11.34 -6.35 6.79
CA TYR A 100 -12.31 -7.27 7.37
C TYR A 100 -13.71 -6.64 7.58
N SER A 101 -13.80 -5.31 7.72
CA SER A 101 -15.07 -4.60 7.93
C SER A 101 -16.00 -4.64 6.71
N ILE A 102 -15.51 -5.00 5.51
CA ILE A 102 -16.34 -5.09 4.30
C ILE A 102 -17.43 -6.17 4.38
N GLY A 103 -17.38 -7.06 5.37
CA GLY A 103 -18.45 -8.02 5.65
C GLY A 103 -19.72 -7.34 6.21
N GLY A 104 -19.60 -6.17 6.83
CA GLY A 104 -20.72 -5.42 7.41
C GLY A 104 -21.22 -5.93 8.76
N HIS A 105 -20.57 -6.95 9.31
CA HIS A 105 -20.86 -7.53 10.61
C HIS A 105 -19.67 -7.34 11.55
N GLU A 106 -19.86 -7.61 12.84
CA GLU A 106 -18.77 -7.58 13.81
C GLU A 106 -17.66 -8.56 13.43
N VAL A 107 -16.42 -8.18 13.70
CA VAL A 107 -15.23 -8.99 13.37
C VAL A 107 -14.37 -9.18 14.63
N PRO A 108 -14.27 -10.40 15.16
CA PRO A 108 -13.26 -10.72 16.16
C PRO A 108 -11.86 -10.60 15.55
N PHE A 109 -10.97 -9.83 16.17
CA PHE A 109 -9.60 -9.59 15.68
C PHE A 109 -8.60 -9.57 16.85
N GLY A 110 -7.96 -10.71 17.10
CA GLY A 110 -7.08 -10.85 18.26
C GLY A 110 -7.84 -10.64 19.57
N GLY A 111 -7.40 -9.67 20.39
CA GLY A 111 -8.03 -9.33 21.67
C GLY A 111 -9.13 -8.26 21.59
N ILE A 112 -9.49 -7.80 20.39
CA ILE A 112 -10.52 -6.78 20.19
C ILE A 112 -11.59 -7.30 19.23
N THR A 113 -12.78 -6.70 19.28
CA THR A 113 -13.84 -6.93 18.29
C THR A 113 -14.08 -5.62 17.56
N PHE A 114 -13.92 -5.62 16.24
CA PHE A 114 -14.36 -4.50 15.42
C PHE A 114 -15.89 -4.51 15.35
N PRO A 115 -16.57 -3.37 15.55
CA PRO A 115 -18.01 -3.29 15.46
C PRO A 115 -18.48 -3.56 14.03
N ALA A 116 -19.76 -3.91 13.87
CA ALA A 116 -20.38 -4.01 12.57
C ALA A 116 -20.29 -2.68 11.80
N ASP A 117 -19.98 -2.77 10.52
CA ASP A 117 -19.85 -1.60 9.63
C ASP A 117 -20.66 -1.81 8.33
N PRO A 118 -21.99 -1.65 8.38
CA PRO A 118 -22.85 -1.81 7.20
C PRO A 118 -22.47 -0.88 6.05
N GLU A 119 -21.84 0.25 6.35
CA GLU A 119 -21.40 1.22 5.36
C GLU A 119 -20.17 0.72 4.60
N ALA A 120 -19.19 0.11 5.27
CA ALA A 120 -18.07 -0.56 4.61
C ALA A 120 -18.55 -1.69 3.68
N ARG A 121 -19.58 -2.45 4.07
CA ARG A 121 -20.21 -3.46 3.19
C ARG A 121 -20.82 -2.84 1.94
N ARG A 122 -21.55 -1.74 2.11
CA ARG A 122 -22.16 -1.00 1.00
C ARG A 122 -21.07 -0.47 0.05
N ALA A 123 -20.06 0.20 0.58
CA ALA A 123 -18.94 0.75 -0.18
C ALA A 123 -18.18 -0.33 -0.96
N ALA A 124 -17.87 -1.48 -0.33
CA ALA A 124 -17.21 -2.60 -1.01
C ALA A 124 -18.08 -3.19 -2.14
N THR A 125 -19.40 -3.29 -1.92
CA THR A 125 -20.33 -3.78 -2.95
C THR A 125 -20.36 -2.85 -4.16
N GLU A 126 -20.44 -1.53 -3.95
CA GLU A 126 -20.40 -0.54 -5.02
C GLU A 126 -19.02 -0.50 -5.71
N PHE A 127 -17.93 -0.63 -4.95
CA PHE A 127 -16.59 -0.73 -5.53
C PHE A 127 -16.44 -1.95 -6.44
N VAL A 128 -16.95 -3.13 -6.05
CA VAL A 128 -16.92 -4.33 -6.90
C VAL A 128 -17.70 -4.12 -8.20
N LYS A 129 -18.87 -3.49 -8.13
CA LYS A 129 -19.66 -3.13 -9.33
C LYS A 129 -18.90 -2.17 -10.24
N PHE A 130 -18.18 -1.21 -9.67
CA PHE A 130 -17.37 -0.24 -10.40
C PHE A 130 -16.13 -0.87 -11.02
N ILE A 131 -15.41 -1.73 -10.30
CA ILE A 131 -14.08 -2.23 -10.69
C ILE A 131 -14.14 -3.40 -11.67
N ASN A 132 -15.12 -4.31 -11.53
CA ASN A 132 -15.23 -5.50 -12.38
C ASN A 132 -15.24 -5.19 -13.89
N PRO A 133 -16.09 -4.28 -14.42
CA PRO A 133 -16.07 -3.98 -15.84
C PRO A 133 -14.71 -3.42 -16.30
N LYS A 134 -14.05 -2.60 -15.47
CA LYS A 134 -12.73 -2.03 -15.77
C LYS A 134 -11.60 -3.07 -15.82
N ILE A 135 -11.72 -4.12 -15.03
CA ILE A 135 -10.80 -5.26 -15.11
C ILE A 135 -11.10 -6.08 -16.36
N SER A 136 -12.38 -6.35 -16.64
CA SER A 136 -12.81 -7.16 -17.79
C SER A 136 -12.50 -6.52 -19.14
N ASP A 137 -12.56 -5.19 -19.25
CA ASP A 137 -12.25 -4.47 -20.48
C ASP A 137 -10.78 -4.04 -20.61
N GLY A 138 -9.96 -4.31 -19.59
CA GLY A 138 -8.53 -4.00 -19.59
C GLY A 138 -8.20 -2.54 -19.29
N GLN A 139 -9.10 -1.73 -18.75
CA GLN A 139 -8.73 -0.42 -18.20
C GLN A 139 -7.84 -0.52 -16.96
N ILE A 140 -8.03 -1.58 -16.15
CA ILE A 140 -7.25 -1.84 -14.93
C ILE A 140 -6.66 -3.24 -15.02
N HIS A 141 -5.33 -3.30 -14.92
CA HIS A 141 -4.57 -4.54 -15.02
C HIS A 141 -4.02 -4.97 -13.65
N HIS A 142 -3.88 -6.27 -13.47
CA HIS A 142 -3.17 -6.81 -12.31
C HIS A 142 -1.66 -6.55 -12.43
N ILE A 143 -0.96 -6.57 -11.27
CA ILE A 143 0.51 -6.57 -11.24
C ILE A 143 1.08 -7.85 -11.87
N PRO A 144 2.35 -7.89 -12.33
CA PRO A 144 2.97 -9.12 -12.81
C PRO A 144 2.74 -10.30 -11.85
N ALA A 145 2.46 -11.48 -12.40
CA ALA A 145 2.13 -12.65 -11.60
C ALA A 145 3.11 -13.80 -11.89
N ARG A 146 3.72 -14.35 -10.83
CA ARG A 146 4.48 -15.60 -10.88
C ARG A 146 3.56 -16.76 -10.55
N VAL A 147 3.25 -17.56 -11.56
CA VAL A 147 2.26 -18.64 -11.48
C VAL A 147 2.92 -19.97 -11.11
N TYR A 148 2.42 -20.58 -10.03
CA TYR A 148 2.78 -21.89 -9.50
C TYR A 148 1.70 -22.91 -9.92
N LYS A 149 2.13 -24.06 -10.44
CA LYS A 149 1.29 -24.97 -11.23
C LYS A 149 0.84 -26.24 -10.49
N ASN A 150 1.37 -26.51 -9.30
CA ASN A 150 1.04 -27.72 -8.52
C ASN A 150 -0.11 -27.50 -7.53
N GLY A 151 -1.00 -26.53 -7.79
CA GLY A 151 -2.13 -26.23 -6.91
C GLY A 151 -1.70 -25.93 -5.47
N LEU A 152 -2.41 -26.52 -4.52
CA LEU A 152 -2.17 -26.30 -3.09
C LEU A 152 -0.80 -26.81 -2.60
N TYR A 153 -0.15 -27.73 -3.34
CA TYR A 153 1.18 -28.23 -2.97
C TYR A 153 2.27 -27.15 -3.05
N ASP A 154 2.07 -26.10 -3.85
CA ASP A 154 3.01 -24.98 -3.94
C ASP A 154 2.80 -23.93 -2.83
N VAL A 155 1.69 -23.97 -2.09
CA VAL A 155 1.36 -22.96 -1.05
C VAL A 155 2.45 -22.81 0.01
N PRO A 156 3.02 -23.89 0.60
CA PRO A 156 4.10 -23.74 1.58
C PRO A 156 5.31 -22.98 1.01
N ARG A 157 5.68 -23.25 -0.24
CA ARG A 157 6.78 -22.55 -0.92
C ARG A 157 6.43 -21.10 -1.22
N ILE A 158 5.21 -20.82 -1.66
CA ILE A 158 4.73 -19.45 -1.91
C ILE A 158 4.81 -18.62 -0.63
N LEU A 159 4.34 -19.17 0.50
CA LEU A 159 4.38 -18.50 1.79
C LEU A 159 5.81 -18.23 2.27
N GLU A 160 6.72 -19.21 2.09
CA GLU A 160 8.14 -19.01 2.41
C GLU A 160 8.76 -17.93 1.51
N ASP A 161 8.51 -17.98 0.20
CA ASP A 161 9.01 -16.98 -0.75
C ASP A 161 8.51 -15.55 -0.42
N ILE A 162 7.26 -15.40 0.06
CA ILE A 162 6.74 -14.11 0.57
C ILE A 162 7.49 -13.69 1.83
N LYS A 163 7.64 -14.60 2.79
CA LYS A 163 8.29 -14.33 4.08
C LYS A 163 9.73 -13.84 3.93
N ILE A 164 10.46 -14.37 2.95
CA ILE A 164 11.85 -13.98 2.66
C ILE A 164 11.96 -12.90 1.56
N GLY A 165 10.84 -12.30 1.14
CA GLY A 165 10.82 -11.13 0.26
C GLY A 165 11.18 -11.41 -1.21
N LYS A 166 10.91 -12.61 -1.72
CA LYS A 166 11.18 -12.97 -3.13
C LYS A 166 10.11 -12.49 -4.13
N ASN A 167 9.10 -11.78 -3.67
CA ASN A 167 7.95 -11.30 -4.46
C ASN A 167 8.02 -9.79 -4.75
N SER A 168 9.19 -9.29 -5.16
CA SER A 168 9.34 -7.88 -5.51
C SER A 168 8.64 -7.58 -6.85
N GLY A 169 7.78 -6.57 -6.89
CA GLY A 169 7.08 -6.17 -8.11
C GLY A 169 6.12 -7.21 -8.71
N GLU A 170 5.83 -8.30 -7.99
CA GLU A 170 5.00 -9.38 -8.52
C GLU A 170 4.11 -10.04 -7.44
N LYS A 171 3.00 -10.63 -7.89
CA LYS A 171 2.15 -11.49 -7.07
C LYS A 171 2.50 -12.96 -7.28
N LEU A 172 2.66 -13.72 -6.20
CA LEU A 172 2.78 -15.17 -6.27
C LEU A 172 1.37 -15.79 -6.29
N VAL A 173 1.07 -16.60 -7.30
CA VAL A 173 -0.27 -17.15 -7.54
C VAL A 173 -0.19 -18.67 -7.68
N ALA A 174 -0.99 -19.40 -6.89
CA ALA A 174 -1.24 -20.82 -7.12
C ALA A 174 -2.50 -21.00 -7.98
N VAL A 175 -2.42 -21.86 -9.00
CA VAL A 175 -3.58 -22.22 -9.82
C VAL A 175 -4.09 -23.59 -9.39
N LEU A 176 -5.37 -23.65 -9.05
CA LEU A 176 -6.08 -24.90 -8.82
C LEU A 176 -6.47 -25.46 -10.20
N ASN A 177 -5.85 -26.58 -10.58
CA ASN A 177 -6.22 -27.34 -11.78
C ASN A 177 -7.26 -28.39 -11.42
#